data_AF-A0A1I0NGC4-F1
#
_entry.id   AF-A0A1I0NGC4-F1
#
_cell.length_a   1.000
_cell.length_b   1.000
_cell.length_c   1.000
_cell.angle_alpha   90.00
_cell.angle_beta   90.00
_cell.angle_gamma   90.00
#
_symmetry.space_group_name_H-M   'P 1'
#
loop_
_entity.id
_entity.type
_entity.pdbx_description
1 polymer ?
#
loop_
_entity_poly.entity_id
_entity_poly.type
_entity_poly.pdbx_seq_one_letter_code
_entity_poly.pdbx_strand_id
1 'polypeptide(L)'
;MKTNVCICGGGNLGHVVTGFLAAHDNCEVSLLTRHPERWQKQLSINTPEGIHLQGSVSHISANPAEVIPEADIVLLCLPGFSIREELQLICPFLSTKTAVGSIVSSTGFFFEAKAILPAKTPLFGFQRVPFIARTTEYGRSATLLGYKPTLHVAIEQTEEKESLRALIEQLLSTPTVLMESFYEVSLTNSNPILHPSRLYTMWKDWHEGVIYPEPSLFYEEWTDEASQLLIDMDREFFKLLDVLPVRKGSIPTILDYYESTDAPSLTRKLQSIEAFKGIHSPMKQVEGGYIPDFDSRYFTEDFPYGLYIIQKLAREYHINTPIIDKVMAWGLRSRFNLEGSLLRRQQMRMLEILLEVDKICKKHHIRYWLSSGTLIGAMRHNGYIPWDDDLDIEMLRSDYVRLMEVLPKELPNWLALQNSDTDPNYFYFYAKVRDRRSRMLEQNGYDRLWQEQGIYIDIFPMEQHPIWLHKLTEKTVGHMYKIWRTSTNDKKAIRSVRRIFNINNKVLFPILRLICKILPGKVITSGMGIPFHNPRYIDEIFPLTTHEFEGHQLPVPGNADAHLRHIFGDYMQLPDLNKLTLHVGKLEFLD
;
A
#
# COMPACT_ATOMS: atom_id res chain seq x y z
N MET A 1 30.91 27.68 -13.30
CA MET A 1 30.43 26.38 -13.81
C MET A 1 28.93 26.38 -13.57
N LYS A 2 28.10 25.96 -14.54
CA LYS A 2 26.66 25.86 -14.33
C LYS A 2 26.35 24.59 -13.56
N THR A 3 25.34 24.63 -12.70
CA THR A 3 24.83 23.45 -12.00
C THR A 3 23.76 22.80 -12.86
N ASN A 4 23.92 21.50 -13.14
CA ASN A 4 22.94 20.72 -13.89
C ASN A 4 21.86 20.20 -12.95
N VAL A 5 20.62 20.65 -13.13
CA VAL A 5 19.47 20.27 -12.29
C VAL A 5 18.45 19.52 -13.13
N CYS A 6 18.18 18.27 -12.79
CA CYS A 6 17.08 17.51 -13.35
C CYS A 6 15.85 17.59 -12.44
N ILE A 7 14.72 18.05 -12.97
CA ILE A 7 13.44 18.07 -12.26
C ILE A 7 12.64 16.83 -12.63
N CYS A 8 12.19 16.07 -11.63
CA CYS A 8 11.28 14.94 -11.82
C CYS A 8 9.85 15.36 -11.47
N GLY A 9 8.96 15.38 -12.45
CA GLY A 9 7.54 15.66 -12.27
C GLY A 9 7.07 17.04 -12.72
N GLY A 10 5.92 17.06 -13.40
CA GLY A 10 5.34 18.24 -14.04
C GLY A 10 4.09 18.79 -13.34
N GLY A 11 3.99 18.72 -12.01
CA GLY A 11 2.89 19.31 -11.25
C GLY A 11 3.01 20.84 -11.09
N ASN A 12 2.19 21.46 -10.24
CA ASN A 12 2.28 22.91 -9.95
C ASN A 12 3.68 23.33 -9.48
N LEU A 13 4.25 22.61 -8.51
CA LEU A 13 5.59 22.85 -8.01
C LEU A 13 6.64 22.58 -9.09
N GLY A 14 6.50 21.47 -9.83
CA GLY A 14 7.40 21.12 -10.92
C GLY A 14 7.50 22.22 -11.98
N HIS A 15 6.37 22.79 -12.41
CA HIS A 15 6.36 23.90 -13.36
C HIS A 15 7.11 25.13 -12.85
N VAL A 16 6.76 25.59 -11.64
CA VAL A 16 7.36 26.80 -11.07
C VAL A 16 8.85 26.60 -10.82
N VAL A 17 9.26 25.49 -10.21
CA VAL A 17 10.67 25.20 -9.94
C VAL A 17 11.47 25.06 -11.24
N THR A 18 10.94 24.34 -12.24
CA THR A 18 11.62 24.19 -13.54
C THR A 18 11.82 25.55 -14.21
N GLY A 19 10.76 26.35 -14.36
CA GLY A 19 10.86 27.65 -15.02
C GLY A 19 11.67 28.68 -14.23
N PHE A 20 11.56 28.67 -12.90
CA PHE A 20 12.34 29.55 -12.02
C PHE A 20 13.83 29.26 -12.13
N LEU A 21 14.25 28.00 -11.98
CA LEU A 21 15.66 27.62 -12.09
C LEU A 21 16.20 27.82 -13.52
N ALA A 22 15.39 27.51 -14.54
CA ALA A 22 15.80 27.67 -15.94
C ALA A 22 15.96 29.14 -16.36
N ALA A 23 15.43 30.09 -15.58
CA ALA A 23 15.63 31.52 -15.79
C ALA A 23 16.92 32.06 -15.16
N HIS A 24 17.66 31.26 -14.38
CA HIS A 24 18.93 31.66 -13.78
C HIS A 24 20.12 31.23 -14.65
N ASP A 25 21.05 32.15 -14.91
CA ASP A 25 22.21 31.90 -15.79
C ASP A 25 23.20 30.86 -15.25
N ASN A 26 23.17 30.59 -13.93
CA ASN A 26 24.03 29.64 -13.25
C ASN A 26 23.49 28.19 -13.26
N CYS A 27 22.33 27.96 -13.87
CA CYS A 27 21.69 26.65 -13.93
C CYS A 27 21.54 26.17 -15.38
N GLU A 28 21.62 24.86 -15.55
CA GLU A 28 21.09 24.18 -16.72
C GLU A 28 20.05 23.16 -16.26
N VAL A 29 18.83 23.29 -16.77
CA VAL A 29 17.68 22.54 -16.25
C VAL A 29 17.18 21.54 -17.27
N SER A 30 17.09 20.28 -16.88
CA SER A 30 16.41 19.22 -17.61
C SER A 30 15.12 18.80 -16.88
N LEU A 31 14.15 18.25 -17.61
CA LEU A 31 12.86 17.82 -17.07
C LEU A 31 12.58 16.36 -17.43
N LEU A 32 12.42 15.53 -16.40
CA LEU A 32 11.88 14.17 -16.51
C LEU A 32 10.37 14.19 -16.24
N THR A 33 9.58 13.84 -17.24
CA THR A 33 8.11 13.86 -17.17
C THR A 33 7.50 12.77 -18.05
N ARG A 34 6.32 12.28 -17.66
CA ARG A 34 5.58 11.27 -18.43
C ARG A 34 4.99 11.80 -19.75
N HIS A 35 4.93 13.12 -19.92
CA HIS A 35 4.31 13.78 -21.06
C HIS A 35 5.23 14.85 -21.69
N PRO A 36 6.44 14.49 -22.14
CA PRO A 36 7.41 15.46 -22.68
C PRO A 36 6.85 16.23 -23.88
N GLU A 37 5.98 15.61 -24.67
CA GLU A 37 5.32 16.19 -25.86
C GLU A 37 4.40 17.38 -25.53
N ARG A 38 3.96 17.49 -24.28
CA ARG A 38 3.08 18.58 -23.83
C ARG A 38 3.85 19.81 -23.33
N TRP A 39 5.17 19.75 -23.28
CA TRP A 39 6.01 20.80 -22.73
C TRP A 39 6.76 21.57 -23.83
N GLN A 40 6.91 22.88 -23.61
CA GLN A 40 7.77 23.73 -24.41
C GLN A 40 9.14 23.90 -23.73
N LYS A 41 10.17 24.15 -24.52
CA LYS A 41 11.51 24.45 -23.98
C LYS A 41 11.54 25.77 -23.23
N GLN A 42 10.79 26.78 -23.69
CA GLN A 42 10.66 28.04 -22.98
C GLN A 42 9.46 28.00 -22.04
N LEU A 43 9.71 28.36 -20.78
CA LEU A 43 8.69 28.47 -19.73
C LEU A 43 8.61 29.91 -19.23
N SER A 44 7.39 30.39 -19.01
CA SER A 44 7.13 31.71 -18.45
C SER A 44 6.62 31.59 -17.02
N ILE A 45 7.34 32.17 -16.05
CA ILE A 45 6.92 32.22 -14.65
C ILE A 45 6.58 33.65 -14.26
N ASN A 46 5.35 33.84 -13.80
CA ASN A 46 4.92 35.11 -13.23
C ASN A 46 5.24 35.13 -11.74
N THR A 47 5.93 36.17 -11.28
CA THR A 47 6.30 36.35 -9.87
C THR A 47 5.31 37.27 -9.14
N PRO A 48 5.27 37.23 -7.80
CA PRO A 48 4.44 38.13 -7.00
C PRO A 48 4.76 39.61 -7.23
N GLU A 49 6.01 39.91 -7.60
CA GLU A 49 6.48 41.27 -7.88
C GLU A 49 6.06 41.77 -9.28
N GLY A 50 5.34 40.96 -10.06
CA GLY A 50 4.95 41.28 -11.43
C GLY A 50 6.07 41.11 -12.47
N ILE A 51 7.19 40.49 -12.08
CA ILE A 51 8.29 40.17 -13.00
C ILE A 51 7.94 38.88 -13.75
N HIS A 52 8.15 38.89 -15.07
CA HIS A 52 8.03 37.73 -15.93
C HIS A 52 9.40 37.09 -16.13
N LEU A 53 9.64 35.95 -15.47
CA LEU A 53 10.84 35.15 -15.69
C LEU A 53 10.64 34.26 -16.92
N GLN A 54 11.60 34.29 -17.84
CA GLN A 54 11.64 33.36 -18.96
C GLN A 54 12.83 32.41 -18.79
N GLY A 55 12.52 31.13 -18.61
CA GLY A 55 13.52 30.08 -18.47
C GLY A 55 13.54 29.16 -19.68
N SER A 56 14.74 28.72 -20.10
CA SER A 56 14.89 27.76 -21.19
C SER A 56 15.39 26.42 -20.66
N VAL A 57 14.55 25.39 -20.75
CA VAL A 57 14.86 24.01 -20.39
C VAL A 57 15.73 23.38 -21.48
N SER A 58 16.85 22.76 -21.10
CA SER A 58 17.81 22.19 -22.06
C SER A 58 17.25 20.93 -22.72
N HIS A 59 16.76 20.00 -21.91
CA HIS A 59 16.21 18.71 -22.35
C HIS A 59 14.93 18.34 -21.59
N ILE A 60 13.96 17.76 -22.30
CA ILE A 60 12.68 17.29 -21.74
C ILE A 60 12.47 15.87 -22.24
N SER A 61 12.33 14.91 -21.33
CA SER A 61 12.21 13.50 -21.71
C SER A 61 11.31 12.72 -20.75
N ALA A 62 10.83 11.56 -21.22
CA ALA A 62 10.23 10.51 -20.39
C ALA A 62 11.25 9.40 -20.05
N ASN A 63 12.44 9.45 -20.64
CA ASN A 63 13.48 8.45 -20.47
C ASN A 63 14.57 8.98 -19.51
N PRO A 64 14.75 8.38 -18.31
CA PRO A 64 15.74 8.85 -17.34
C PRO A 64 17.18 8.81 -17.88
N ALA A 65 17.49 7.89 -18.80
CA ALA A 65 18.83 7.76 -19.39
C ALA A 65 19.29 9.01 -20.16
N GLU A 66 18.36 9.87 -20.58
CA GLU A 66 18.66 11.08 -21.35
C GLU A 66 18.90 12.32 -20.49
N VAL A 67 18.51 12.30 -19.21
CA VAL A 67 18.49 13.51 -18.36
C VAL A 67 19.19 13.35 -17.03
N ILE A 68 19.27 12.14 -16.49
CA ILE A 68 19.86 11.86 -15.18
C ILE A 68 21.40 11.80 -15.20
N PRO A 69 22.08 11.20 -16.20
CA PRO A 69 23.54 11.02 -16.14
C PRO A 69 24.37 12.31 -16.02
N GLU A 70 23.85 13.43 -16.53
CA GLU A 70 24.52 14.73 -16.49
C GLU A 70 24.13 15.59 -15.29
N ALA A 71 23.18 15.13 -14.45
CA ALA A 71 22.63 15.91 -13.35
C ALA A 71 23.57 15.92 -12.13
N ASP A 72 23.88 17.12 -11.65
CA ASP A 72 24.49 17.34 -10.33
C ASP A 72 23.42 17.19 -9.24
N ILE A 73 22.19 17.64 -9.53
CA ILE A 73 21.03 17.56 -8.65
C ILE A 73 19.86 16.93 -9.40
N VAL A 74 19.20 15.98 -8.75
CA VAL A 74 17.88 15.48 -9.14
C VAL A 74 16.86 15.91 -8.08
N LEU A 75 15.80 16.60 -8.49
CA LEU A 75 14.81 17.16 -7.58
C LEU A 75 13.40 16.67 -7.92
N LEU A 76 12.84 15.88 -7.00
CA LEU A 76 11.51 15.30 -7.10
C LEU A 76 10.45 16.35 -6.71
N CYS A 77 9.58 16.66 -7.67
CA CYS A 77 8.39 17.47 -7.52
C CYS A 77 7.13 16.59 -7.60
N LEU A 78 7.13 15.50 -6.82
CA LEU A 78 6.16 14.41 -6.91
C LEU A 78 5.36 14.23 -5.61
N PRO A 79 4.10 13.77 -5.70
CA PRO A 79 3.33 13.32 -4.53
C PRO A 79 3.88 12.01 -3.98
N GLY A 80 3.54 11.68 -2.73
CA GLY A 80 4.08 10.51 -2.01
C GLY A 80 4.02 9.20 -2.80
N PHE A 81 2.85 8.92 -3.41
CA PHE A 81 2.61 7.69 -4.16
C PHE A 81 3.48 7.50 -5.41
N SER A 82 4.12 8.53 -5.92
CA SER A 82 4.99 8.44 -7.10
C SER A 82 6.49 8.37 -6.74
N ILE A 83 6.86 8.68 -5.49
CA ILE A 83 8.27 8.81 -5.10
C ILE A 83 9.03 7.49 -5.27
N ARG A 84 8.50 6.39 -4.75
CA ARG A 84 9.16 5.07 -4.78
C ARG A 84 9.46 4.61 -6.21
N GLU A 85 8.46 4.70 -7.08
CA GLU A 85 8.57 4.28 -8.49
C GLU A 85 9.56 5.17 -9.25
N GLU A 86 9.53 6.48 -9.04
CA GLU A 86 10.48 7.40 -9.66
C GLU A 86 11.92 7.12 -9.21
N LEU A 87 12.14 6.91 -7.91
CA LEU A 87 13.45 6.58 -7.36
C LEU A 87 14.00 5.28 -7.98
N GLN A 88 13.17 4.25 -8.13
CA GLN A 88 13.56 3.01 -8.81
C GLN A 88 13.90 3.24 -10.29
N LEU A 89 13.15 4.11 -10.97
CA LEU A 89 13.34 4.44 -12.38
C LEU A 89 14.67 5.18 -12.62
N ILE A 90 15.03 6.14 -11.77
CA ILE A 90 16.25 6.95 -11.95
C ILE A 90 17.51 6.26 -11.40
N CYS A 91 17.37 5.36 -10.41
CA CYS A 91 18.48 4.75 -9.68
C CYS A 91 19.60 4.19 -10.59
N PRO A 92 19.33 3.49 -11.71
CA PRO A 92 20.36 2.93 -12.57
C PRO A 92 21.25 3.97 -13.27
N PHE A 93 20.82 5.23 -13.33
CA PHE A 93 21.46 6.31 -14.08
C PHE A 93 22.15 7.35 -13.19
N LEU A 94 21.98 7.25 -11.86
CA LEU A 94 22.58 8.18 -10.90
C LEU A 94 24.09 7.95 -10.80
N SER A 95 24.85 9.05 -10.77
CA SER A 95 26.24 9.01 -10.33
C SER A 95 26.31 9.00 -8.81
N THR A 96 27.42 8.54 -8.23
CA THR A 96 27.63 8.58 -6.77
C THR A 96 27.75 9.99 -6.20
N LYS A 97 27.86 11.01 -7.06
CA LYS A 97 27.96 12.43 -6.67
C LYS A 97 26.66 13.19 -6.85
N THR A 98 25.69 12.62 -7.57
CA THR A 98 24.41 13.28 -7.85
C THR A 98 23.59 13.38 -6.57
N ALA A 99 23.26 14.60 -6.15
CA ALA A 99 22.40 14.83 -5.00
C ALA A 99 20.94 14.64 -5.38
N VAL A 100 20.22 13.80 -4.66
CA VAL A 100 18.80 13.51 -4.91
C VAL A 100 17.97 14.14 -3.80
N GLY A 101 16.97 14.94 -4.15
CA GLY A 101 16.09 15.54 -3.15
C GLY A 101 14.62 15.60 -3.54
N SER A 102 13.77 15.92 -2.56
CA SER A 102 12.34 16.10 -2.77
C SER A 102 11.85 17.42 -2.20
N ILE A 103 11.07 18.15 -3.01
CA ILE A 103 10.35 19.36 -2.58
C ILE A 103 9.31 19.05 -1.49
N VAL A 104 8.68 17.88 -1.56
CA VAL A 104 7.69 17.42 -0.58
C VAL A 104 8.27 16.19 0.12
N SER A 105 8.97 16.42 1.23
CA SER A 105 9.67 15.35 1.95
C SER A 105 8.79 14.60 2.95
N SER A 106 7.75 15.27 3.47
CA SER A 106 6.86 14.73 4.51
C SER A 106 6.00 13.55 4.05
N THR A 107 6.00 13.22 2.76
CA THR A 107 5.26 12.10 2.16
C THR A 107 6.09 10.82 2.03
N GLY A 108 7.20 10.74 2.77
CA GLY A 108 8.01 9.54 2.90
C GLY A 108 9.30 9.49 2.09
N PHE A 109 9.73 10.61 1.50
CA PHE A 109 10.90 10.67 0.63
C PHE A 109 12.15 10.02 1.20
N PHE A 110 12.59 10.44 2.39
CA PHE A 110 13.83 9.93 2.98
C PHE A 110 13.77 8.43 3.28
N PHE A 111 12.62 7.91 3.70
CA PHE A 111 12.45 6.49 3.99
C PHE A 111 12.57 5.66 2.71
N GLU A 112 11.91 6.09 1.64
CA GLU A 112 11.98 5.42 0.33
C GLU A 112 13.37 5.54 -0.30
N ALA A 113 13.97 6.73 -0.27
CA ALA A 113 15.30 6.97 -0.81
C ALA A 113 16.37 6.13 -0.11
N LYS A 114 16.36 6.06 1.22
CA LYS A 114 17.31 5.23 1.99
C LYS A 114 17.13 3.73 1.74
N ALA A 115 15.92 3.29 1.39
CA ALA A 115 15.62 1.89 1.09
C ALA A 115 16.02 1.46 -0.33
N ILE A 116 16.02 2.39 -1.29
CA ILE A 116 16.21 2.10 -2.73
C ILE A 116 17.59 2.50 -3.21
N LEU A 117 18.06 3.69 -2.82
CA LEU A 117 19.28 4.27 -3.35
C LEU A 117 20.52 3.76 -2.60
N PRO A 118 21.69 3.70 -3.25
CA PRO A 118 22.95 3.35 -2.59
C PRO A 118 23.23 4.23 -1.37
N ALA A 119 23.77 3.65 -0.30
CA ALA A 119 23.95 4.32 1.01
C ALA A 119 24.83 5.59 1.00
N LYS A 120 25.57 5.85 -0.08
CA LYS A 120 26.43 7.03 -0.26
C LYS A 120 25.84 8.10 -1.19
N THR A 121 24.58 7.93 -1.62
CA THR A 121 23.91 8.91 -2.49
C THR A 121 23.54 10.13 -1.65
N PRO A 122 24.04 11.34 -1.93
CA PRO A 122 23.66 12.52 -1.15
C PRO A 122 22.15 12.76 -1.25
N LEU A 123 21.46 12.88 -0.11
CA LEU A 123 20.02 13.11 -0.05
C LEU A 123 19.72 14.47 0.57
N PHE A 124 18.70 15.16 0.07
CA PHE A 124 18.20 16.38 0.70
C PHE A 124 16.68 16.53 0.60
N GLY A 125 16.08 17.32 1.49
CA GLY A 125 14.64 17.47 1.48
C GLY A 125 14.17 18.64 2.34
N PHE A 126 13.06 19.25 1.93
CA PHE A 126 12.54 20.47 2.54
C PHE A 126 11.44 20.15 3.57
N GLN A 127 11.46 20.87 4.69
CA GLN A 127 10.37 20.81 5.69
C GLN A 127 9.05 21.34 5.12
N ARG A 128 9.14 22.38 4.29
CA ARG A 128 8.01 23.03 3.61
C ARG A 128 8.41 23.33 2.18
N VAL A 129 7.42 23.32 1.30
CA VAL A 129 7.64 23.64 -0.13
C VAL A 129 8.24 25.06 -0.28
N PRO A 130 9.23 25.26 -1.17
CA PRO A 130 9.88 26.56 -1.33
C PRO A 130 8.97 27.66 -1.86
N PHE A 131 8.02 27.29 -2.72
CA PHE A 131 7.13 28.22 -3.42
C PHE A 131 5.66 27.84 -3.22
N ILE A 132 4.80 28.85 -3.16
CA ILE A 132 3.37 28.67 -3.41
C ILE A 132 3.20 28.75 -4.93
N ALA A 133 2.80 27.65 -5.55
CA ALA A 133 2.85 27.48 -7.00
C ALA A 133 1.47 27.16 -7.58
N ARG A 134 1.16 27.76 -8.73
CA ARG A 134 -0.03 27.42 -9.51
C ARG A 134 0.31 27.37 -10.99
N THR A 135 0.03 26.26 -11.64
CA THR A 135 0.14 26.16 -13.11
C THR A 135 -0.95 27.02 -13.75
N THR A 136 -0.58 27.80 -14.76
CA THR A 136 -1.50 28.64 -15.53
C THR A 136 -1.83 27.97 -16.85
N GLU A 137 -0.80 27.53 -17.58
CA GLU A 137 -0.93 26.71 -18.78
C GLU A 137 0.08 25.55 -18.71
N TYR A 138 -0.43 24.33 -18.75
CA TYR A 138 0.40 23.13 -18.63
C TYR A 138 1.47 23.08 -19.72
N GLY A 139 2.71 22.87 -19.30
CA GLY A 139 3.91 22.79 -20.13
C GLY A 139 4.42 24.11 -20.67
N ARG A 140 3.84 25.26 -20.28
CA ARG A 140 4.20 26.59 -20.82
C ARG A 140 4.35 27.67 -19.77
N SER A 141 3.41 27.78 -18.83
CA SER A 141 3.43 28.88 -17.87
C SER A 141 2.85 28.53 -16.51
N ALA A 142 3.39 29.18 -15.48
CA ALA A 142 2.93 29.06 -14.11
C ALA A 142 3.14 30.37 -13.35
N THR A 143 2.48 30.47 -12.21
CA THR A 143 2.57 31.63 -11.31
C THR A 143 3.18 31.18 -9.98
N LEU A 144 4.27 31.83 -9.61
CA LEU A 144 4.82 31.83 -8.27
C LEU A 144 4.00 32.85 -7.47
N LEU A 145 3.20 32.37 -6.52
CA LEU A 145 2.28 33.19 -5.72
C LEU A 145 2.92 33.72 -4.45
N GLY A 146 4.03 33.13 -4.00
CA GLY A 146 4.76 33.61 -2.85
C GLY A 146 6.00 32.79 -2.56
N TYR A 147 6.98 33.45 -1.96
CA TYR A 147 8.22 32.86 -1.44
C TYR A 147 8.07 32.52 0.04
N LYS A 148 8.93 31.62 0.52
CA LYS A 148 9.19 31.50 1.96
C LYS A 148 10.32 32.44 2.36
N PRO A 149 10.24 33.09 3.54
CA PRO A 149 11.33 33.95 4.02
C PRO A 149 12.60 33.14 4.37
N THR A 150 12.43 31.86 4.70
CA THR A 150 13.52 30.94 5.02
C THR A 150 13.09 29.51 4.69
N LEU A 151 14.01 28.71 4.16
CA LEU A 151 13.84 27.28 3.91
C LEU A 151 14.55 26.49 5.01
N HIS A 152 13.94 25.37 5.40
CA HIS A 152 14.54 24.41 6.32
C HIS A 152 14.76 23.10 5.57
N VAL A 153 16.01 22.65 5.50
CA VAL A 153 16.43 21.51 4.68
C VAL A 153 17.18 20.51 5.54
N ALA A 154 16.83 19.23 5.45
CA ALA A 154 17.69 18.16 5.95
C ALA A 154 18.57 17.63 4.82
N ILE A 155 19.83 17.31 5.14
CA ILE A 155 20.79 16.71 4.21
C ILE A 155 21.39 15.47 4.87
N GLU A 156 21.40 14.36 4.14
CA GLU A 156 21.80 13.03 4.61
C GLU A 156 22.77 12.37 3.63
N GLN A 157 23.47 11.32 4.09
CA GLN A 157 24.34 10.46 3.26
C GLN A 157 25.48 11.20 2.52
N THR A 158 25.90 12.37 3.05
CA THR A 158 27.08 13.11 2.60
C THR A 158 27.76 13.85 3.77
N GLU A 159 29.08 14.00 3.70
CA GLU A 159 29.87 14.83 4.63
C GLU A 159 29.82 16.32 4.24
N GLU A 160 29.52 16.63 2.98
CA GLU A 160 29.51 17.99 2.42
C GLU A 160 28.16 18.71 2.62
N LYS A 161 27.55 18.56 3.80
CA LYS A 161 26.20 19.10 4.07
C LYS A 161 26.12 20.62 3.84
N GLU A 162 27.10 21.36 4.34
CA GLU A 162 27.09 22.84 4.25
C GLU A 162 27.28 23.32 2.81
N SER A 163 28.13 22.66 2.02
CA SER A 163 28.32 23.01 0.61
C SER A 163 27.02 22.76 -0.19
N LEU A 164 26.32 21.64 0.05
CA LEU A 164 25.04 21.38 -0.60
C LEU A 164 23.93 22.34 -0.11
N ARG A 165 23.90 22.70 1.18
CA ARG A 165 22.99 23.73 1.71
C ARG A 165 23.20 25.08 1.03
N ALA A 166 24.45 25.53 0.91
CA ALA A 166 24.80 26.79 0.25
C ALA A 166 24.43 26.78 -1.24
N LEU A 167 24.61 25.64 -1.92
CA LEU A 167 24.16 25.46 -3.29
C LEU A 167 22.64 25.57 -3.39
N ILE A 168 21.87 24.92 -2.52
CA ILE A 168 20.40 25.00 -2.51
C ILE A 168 19.92 26.44 -2.25
N GLU A 169 20.55 27.14 -1.31
CA GLU A 169 20.28 28.56 -1.01
C GLU A 169 20.48 29.44 -2.23
N GLN A 170 21.58 29.24 -2.96
CA GLN A 170 21.87 29.95 -4.20
C GLN A 170 20.86 29.62 -5.31
N LEU A 171 20.51 28.35 -5.49
CA LEU A 171 19.56 27.90 -6.52
C LEU A 171 18.16 28.47 -6.30
N LEU A 172 17.69 28.51 -5.05
CA LEU A 172 16.34 28.97 -4.72
C LEU A 172 16.30 30.44 -4.31
N SER A 173 17.43 31.14 -4.31
CA SER A 173 17.58 32.53 -3.88
C SER A 173 16.87 32.82 -2.55
N THR A 174 16.92 31.87 -1.62
CA THR A 174 16.19 31.92 -0.35
C THR A 174 17.08 31.46 0.79
N PRO A 175 17.19 32.23 1.90
CA PRO A 175 17.95 31.81 3.07
C PRO A 175 17.59 30.39 3.49
N THR A 176 18.59 29.52 3.63
CA THR A 176 18.37 28.09 3.87
C THR A 176 19.08 27.66 5.15
N VAL A 177 18.32 27.09 6.08
CA VAL A 177 18.79 26.57 7.36
C VAL A 177 18.90 25.04 7.27
N LEU A 178 20.04 24.52 7.71
CA LEU A 178 20.27 23.09 7.80
C LEU A 178 19.61 22.53 9.07
N MET A 179 18.80 21.50 8.90
CA MET A 179 18.19 20.73 9.99
C MET A 179 19.16 19.66 10.50
N GLU A 180 19.05 19.31 11.78
CA GLU A 180 19.94 18.31 12.40
C GLU A 180 19.61 16.90 11.93
N SER A 181 18.33 16.66 11.61
CA SER A 181 17.81 15.36 11.28
C SER A 181 16.75 15.40 10.18
N PHE A 182 16.74 14.37 9.34
CA PHE A 182 15.71 14.21 8.32
C PHE A 182 14.30 13.97 8.89
N TYR A 183 14.19 13.52 10.15
CA TYR A 183 12.88 13.39 10.81
C TYR A 183 12.19 14.74 10.95
N GLU A 184 12.94 15.83 11.14
CA GLU A 184 12.40 17.19 11.29
C GLU A 184 11.73 17.73 10.04
N VAL A 185 12.07 17.17 8.87
CA VAL A 185 11.47 17.52 7.58
C VAL A 185 10.52 16.45 7.05
N SER A 186 10.64 15.21 7.55
CA SER A 186 9.82 14.08 7.11
C SER A 186 8.55 13.90 7.94
N LEU A 187 8.54 14.38 9.19
CA LEU A 187 7.41 14.23 10.10
C LEU A 187 6.71 15.57 10.33
N THR A 188 5.38 15.53 10.38
CA THR A 188 4.55 16.70 10.69
C THR A 188 3.21 16.28 11.27
N ASN A 189 2.75 17.04 12.26
CA ASN A 189 1.41 16.97 12.86
C ASN A 189 0.35 17.82 12.11
N SER A 190 0.69 18.33 10.92
CA SER A 190 -0.23 19.03 10.03
C SER A 190 -1.12 18.00 9.28
N ASN A 191 -1.20 18.03 7.96
CA ASN A 191 -2.07 17.15 7.17
C ASN A 191 -2.08 15.66 7.61
N PRO A 192 -0.95 14.99 7.89
CA PRO A 192 -0.91 13.58 8.29
C PRO A 192 -1.68 13.22 9.56
N ILE A 193 -1.99 14.19 10.43
CA ILE A 193 -2.78 13.98 11.65
C ILE A 193 -4.07 14.80 11.61
N LEU A 194 -3.98 16.06 11.17
CA LEU A 194 -5.09 17.01 11.09
C LEU A 194 -6.21 16.52 10.18
N HIS A 195 -5.90 16.06 8.96
CA HIS A 195 -6.97 15.59 8.08
C HIS A 195 -7.58 14.26 8.57
N PRO A 196 -6.79 13.22 8.90
CA PRO A 196 -7.35 11.96 9.40
C PRO A 196 -8.22 12.12 10.64
N SER A 197 -7.86 12.99 11.60
CA SER A 197 -8.69 13.23 12.79
C SER A 197 -10.06 13.81 12.42
N ARG A 198 -10.08 14.79 11.50
CA ARG A 198 -11.33 15.39 11.02
C ARG A 198 -12.20 14.39 10.30
N LEU A 199 -11.64 13.70 9.30
CA LEU A 199 -12.33 12.71 8.49
C LEU A 199 -12.94 11.61 9.37
N TYR A 200 -12.19 11.12 10.37
CA TYR A 200 -12.67 10.14 11.32
C TYR A 200 -13.90 10.65 12.08
N THR A 201 -13.85 11.84 12.67
CA THR A 201 -15.00 12.37 13.42
C THR A 201 -16.22 12.65 12.55
N MET A 202 -16.02 12.95 11.27
CA MET A 202 -17.14 13.16 10.33
C MET A 202 -17.85 11.86 9.96
N TRP A 203 -17.09 10.77 9.77
CA TRP A 203 -17.58 9.58 9.06
C TRP A 203 -17.28 8.24 9.73
N LYS A 204 -16.85 8.23 11.01
CA LYS A 204 -16.69 6.99 11.79
C LYS A 204 -17.96 6.14 11.87
N ASP A 205 -19.13 6.79 11.84
CA ASP A 205 -20.45 6.16 11.93
C ASP A 205 -21.16 6.10 10.57
N TRP A 206 -20.48 6.48 9.47
CA TRP A 206 -21.06 6.40 8.13
C TRP A 206 -21.13 4.96 7.65
N HIS A 207 -22.24 4.60 7.02
CA HIS A 207 -22.45 3.29 6.39
C HIS A 207 -23.20 3.46 5.06
N GLU A 208 -23.14 2.42 4.23
CA GLU A 208 -23.86 2.40 2.96
C GLU A 208 -25.36 2.69 3.17
N GLY A 209 -25.92 3.57 2.34
CA GLY A 209 -27.29 4.07 2.44
C GLY A 209 -27.44 5.43 3.15
N VAL A 210 -26.41 5.93 3.85
CA VAL A 210 -26.45 7.29 4.42
C VAL A 210 -26.07 8.32 3.37
N ILE A 211 -27.01 9.21 3.03
CA ILE A 211 -26.83 10.29 2.05
C ILE A 211 -26.97 11.63 2.76
N TYR A 212 -26.03 12.54 2.52
CA TYR A 212 -26.07 13.91 3.02
C TYR A 212 -26.71 14.83 1.98
N PRO A 213 -27.56 15.80 2.38
CA PRO A 213 -28.23 16.68 1.44
C PRO A 213 -27.26 17.64 0.74
N GLU A 214 -26.20 18.07 1.43
CA GLU A 214 -25.24 19.07 0.96
C GLU A 214 -23.82 18.70 1.37
N PRO A 215 -22.78 19.16 0.63
CA PRO A 215 -21.40 18.91 0.98
C PRO A 215 -20.96 19.81 2.13
N SER A 216 -20.68 19.20 3.29
CA SER A 216 -20.14 19.90 4.47
C SER A 216 -18.88 20.70 4.17
N LEU A 217 -18.69 21.82 4.89
CA LEU A 217 -17.46 22.61 4.85
C LEU A 217 -16.42 22.02 5.81
N PHE A 218 -15.26 21.63 5.27
CA PHE A 218 -14.28 20.81 5.97
C PHE A 218 -13.76 21.47 7.26
N TYR A 219 -13.33 22.73 7.16
CA TYR A 219 -12.76 23.50 8.27
C TYR A 219 -13.79 24.40 8.98
N GLU A 220 -14.80 24.91 8.28
CA GLU A 220 -15.76 25.82 8.88
C GLU A 220 -16.74 25.13 9.82
N GLU A 221 -17.03 23.86 9.56
CA GLU A 221 -17.86 23.03 10.43
C GLU A 221 -17.00 22.17 11.38
N TRP A 222 -15.73 22.56 11.60
CA TRP A 222 -14.84 21.85 12.53
C TRP A 222 -15.45 21.78 13.93
N THR A 223 -15.29 20.64 14.62
CA THR A 223 -15.94 20.38 15.92
C THR A 223 -14.94 20.25 17.05
N ASP A 224 -15.40 20.46 18.28
CA ASP A 224 -14.59 20.23 19.49
C ASP A 224 -14.15 18.76 19.61
N GLU A 225 -14.97 17.82 19.14
CA GLU A 225 -14.58 16.40 19.04
C GLU A 225 -13.39 16.21 18.09
N ALA A 226 -13.42 16.84 16.91
CA ALA A 226 -12.31 16.78 15.94
C ALA A 226 -11.03 17.40 16.51
N SER A 227 -11.15 18.53 17.22
CA SER A 227 -10.04 19.18 17.92
C SER A 227 -9.48 18.30 19.04
N GLN A 228 -10.35 17.66 19.83
CA GLN A 228 -9.91 16.77 20.92
C GLN A 228 -9.18 15.55 20.37
N LEU A 229 -9.72 14.91 19.32
CA LEU A 229 -9.05 13.78 18.67
C LEU A 229 -7.70 14.18 18.07
N LEU A 230 -7.63 15.35 17.42
CA LEU A 230 -6.38 15.90 16.89
C LEU A 230 -5.33 16.11 18.00
N ILE A 231 -5.71 16.70 19.12
CA ILE A 231 -4.83 16.90 20.28
C ILE A 231 -4.35 15.56 20.84
N ASP A 232 -5.22 14.56 20.92
CA ASP A 232 -4.84 13.26 21.46
C ASP A 232 -3.91 12.47 20.53
N MET A 233 -4.10 12.56 19.21
CA MET A 233 -3.16 12.03 18.23
C MET A 233 -1.82 12.80 18.25
N ASP A 234 -1.86 14.13 18.42
CA ASP A 234 -0.64 14.96 18.56
C ASP A 234 0.16 14.54 19.80
N ARG A 235 -0.50 14.25 20.92
CA ARG A 235 0.18 13.71 22.13
C ARG A 235 0.87 12.38 21.87
N GLU A 236 0.26 11.47 21.11
CA GLU A 236 0.89 10.21 20.72
C GLU A 236 2.07 10.43 19.77
N PHE A 237 1.93 11.35 18.81
CA PHE A 237 3.01 11.75 17.92
C PHE A 237 4.21 12.36 18.67
N PHE A 238 3.98 13.19 19.70
CA PHE A 238 5.07 13.75 20.50
C PHE A 238 5.82 12.70 21.33
N LYS A 239 5.16 11.63 21.80
CA LYS A 239 5.87 10.50 22.43
C LYS A 239 6.87 9.83 21.47
N LEU A 240 6.53 9.78 20.17
CA LEU A 240 7.45 9.31 19.15
C LEU A 240 8.59 10.33 18.95
N LEU A 241 8.30 11.63 18.87
CA LEU A 241 9.34 12.65 18.73
C LEU A 241 10.34 12.65 19.89
N ASP A 242 9.90 12.33 21.11
CA ASP A 242 10.77 12.26 22.31
C ASP A 242 11.86 11.18 22.22
N VAL A 243 11.67 10.14 21.40
CA VAL A 243 12.65 9.05 21.20
C VAL A 243 13.43 9.15 19.89
N LEU A 244 12.99 10.00 18.97
CA LEU A 244 13.68 10.25 17.71
C LEU A 244 14.73 11.35 17.86
N PRO A 245 15.78 11.35 17.03
CA PRO A 245 16.75 12.45 16.98
C PRO A 245 16.10 13.66 16.30
N VAL A 246 15.22 14.36 17.01
CA VAL A 246 14.49 15.56 16.58
C VAL A 246 14.80 16.66 17.58
N ARG A 247 15.24 17.82 17.09
CA ARG A 247 15.53 18.95 17.96
C ARG A 247 14.27 19.44 18.64
N LYS A 248 14.31 19.58 19.96
CA LYS A 248 13.17 20.09 20.73
C LYS A 248 12.73 21.46 20.20
N GLY A 249 11.44 21.59 19.88
CA GLY A 249 10.85 22.82 19.35
C GLY A 249 10.93 22.98 17.82
N SER A 250 11.55 22.06 17.08
CA SER A 250 11.56 22.12 15.60
C SER A 250 10.19 21.81 15.00
N ILE A 251 9.38 21.02 15.71
CA ILE A 251 7.97 20.78 15.40
C ILE A 251 7.17 21.26 16.62
N PRO A 252 6.34 22.32 16.48
CA PRO A 252 5.47 22.79 17.57
C PRO A 252 4.29 21.84 17.77
N THR A 253 3.71 21.82 18.97
CA THR A 253 2.45 21.10 19.19
C THR A 253 1.33 21.72 18.35
N ILE A 254 0.25 20.98 18.11
CA ILE A 254 -0.87 21.51 17.35
C ILE A 254 -1.52 22.72 18.04
N LEU A 255 -1.52 22.72 19.37
CA LEU A 255 -2.00 23.82 20.20
C LEU A 255 -1.10 25.05 20.06
N ASP A 256 0.21 24.88 20.19
CA ASP A 256 1.16 25.99 20.03
C ASP A 256 1.12 26.57 18.61
N TYR A 257 1.07 25.71 17.58
CA TYR A 257 1.03 26.14 16.18
C TYR A 257 -0.21 26.99 15.85
N TYR A 258 -1.36 26.64 16.45
CA TYR A 258 -2.62 27.37 16.27
C TYR A 258 -2.92 28.35 17.41
N GLU A 259 -1.93 28.68 18.26
CA GLU A 259 -2.08 29.66 19.36
C GLU A 259 -3.29 29.37 20.25
N SER A 260 -3.51 28.09 20.55
CA SER A 260 -4.69 27.56 21.24
C SER A 260 -4.28 26.85 22.54
N THR A 261 -5.20 26.71 23.48
CA THR A 261 -4.91 26.12 24.80
C THR A 261 -5.66 24.82 25.08
N ASP A 262 -6.71 24.55 24.31
CA ASP A 262 -7.64 23.42 24.48
C ASP A 262 -8.42 23.15 23.18
N ALA A 263 -9.26 22.11 23.18
CA ALA A 263 -10.07 21.76 22.01
C ALA A 263 -11.03 22.90 21.57
N PRO A 264 -11.80 23.56 22.46
CA PRO A 264 -12.67 24.67 22.04
C PRO A 264 -11.94 25.87 21.42
N SER A 265 -10.78 26.26 21.97
CA SER A 265 -9.97 27.34 21.39
C SER A 265 -9.39 26.95 20.03
N LEU A 266 -8.92 25.71 19.88
CA LEU A 266 -8.45 25.17 18.61
C LEU A 266 -9.55 25.14 17.55
N THR A 267 -10.76 24.71 17.92
CA THR A 267 -11.94 24.74 17.04
C THR A 267 -12.21 26.16 16.53
N ARG A 268 -12.31 27.13 17.44
CA ARG A 268 -12.54 28.54 17.06
C ARG A 268 -11.43 29.06 16.16
N LYS A 269 -10.17 28.73 16.45
CA LYS A 269 -9.04 29.13 15.60
C LYS A 269 -9.20 28.56 14.20
N LEU A 270 -9.38 27.25 14.06
CA LEU A 270 -9.48 26.58 12.75
C LEU A 270 -10.65 27.13 11.91
N GLN A 271 -11.81 27.34 12.52
CA GLN A 271 -12.98 27.91 11.86
C GLN A 271 -12.78 29.36 11.41
N SER A 272 -11.90 30.12 12.09
CA SER A 272 -11.67 31.55 11.83
C SER A 272 -10.65 31.85 10.73
N ILE A 273 -9.89 30.86 10.27
CA ILE A 273 -8.83 31.07 9.27
C ILE A 273 -9.46 31.38 7.91
N GLU A 274 -9.22 32.60 7.41
CA GLU A 274 -9.80 33.08 6.14
C GLU A 274 -9.43 32.18 4.95
N ALA A 275 -8.19 31.69 4.91
CA ALA A 275 -7.72 30.80 3.85
C ALA A 275 -8.42 29.42 3.84
N PHE A 276 -9.16 29.06 4.90
CA PHE A 276 -9.91 27.81 5.01
C PHE A 276 -11.39 27.94 4.65
N LYS A 277 -11.86 29.15 4.39
CA LYS A 277 -13.26 29.43 4.03
C LYS A 277 -13.61 28.85 2.65
N GLY A 278 -14.80 28.26 2.55
CA GLY A 278 -15.35 27.67 1.33
C GLY A 278 -14.73 26.32 0.91
N ILE A 279 -13.86 25.72 1.73
CA ILE A 279 -13.28 24.41 1.41
C ILE A 279 -14.29 23.31 1.76
N HIS A 280 -14.83 22.64 0.74
CA HIS A 280 -15.71 21.49 0.92
C HIS A 280 -14.96 20.22 1.32
N SER A 281 -15.62 19.40 2.12
CA SER A 281 -15.17 18.05 2.47
C SER A 281 -15.14 17.12 1.24
N PRO A 282 -14.26 16.11 1.21
CA PRO A 282 -14.17 15.20 0.07
C PRO A 282 -15.41 14.31 -0.02
N MET A 283 -16.36 14.69 -0.87
CA MET A 283 -17.64 14.01 -1.06
C MET A 283 -17.97 13.88 -2.55
N LYS A 284 -18.59 12.77 -2.95
CA LYS A 284 -19.09 12.52 -4.30
C LYS A 284 -20.58 12.79 -4.37
N GLN A 285 -21.02 13.46 -5.43
CA GLN A 285 -22.44 13.64 -5.70
C GLN A 285 -23.06 12.32 -6.20
N VAL A 286 -24.21 11.96 -5.65
CA VAL A 286 -25.02 10.80 -6.04
C VAL A 286 -26.48 11.22 -6.20
N GLU A 287 -27.32 10.31 -6.69
CA GLU A 287 -28.77 10.56 -6.69
C GLU A 287 -29.25 10.80 -5.25
N GLY A 288 -29.93 11.93 -5.02
CA GLY A 288 -30.46 12.30 -3.72
C GLY A 288 -29.51 13.07 -2.79
N GLY A 289 -28.23 13.29 -3.16
CA GLY A 289 -27.32 14.12 -2.35
C GLY A 289 -25.84 13.78 -2.53
N TYR A 290 -25.13 13.62 -1.41
CA TYR A 290 -23.68 13.42 -1.35
C TYR A 290 -23.30 12.29 -0.41
N ILE A 291 -22.23 11.58 -0.76
CA ILE A 291 -21.59 10.55 0.08
C ILE A 291 -20.09 10.86 0.22
N PRO A 292 -19.41 10.36 1.26
CA PRO A 292 -17.96 10.53 1.40
C PRO A 292 -17.18 9.98 0.19
N ASP A 293 -16.13 10.71 -0.20
CA ASP A 293 -15.16 10.27 -1.21
C ASP A 293 -13.93 9.62 -0.54
N PHE A 294 -14.02 8.32 -0.29
CA PHE A 294 -12.91 7.53 0.28
C PHE A 294 -11.74 7.29 -0.70
N ASP A 295 -11.86 7.71 -1.96
CA ASP A 295 -10.78 7.67 -2.96
C ASP A 295 -10.08 9.03 -3.14
N SER A 296 -10.54 10.06 -2.42
CA SER A 296 -9.94 11.39 -2.48
C SER A 296 -8.47 11.38 -2.01
N ARG A 297 -7.73 12.46 -2.34
CA ARG A 297 -6.33 12.63 -1.89
C ARG A 297 -6.18 12.64 -0.37
N TYR A 298 -7.23 13.02 0.35
CA TYR A 298 -7.27 12.91 1.80
C TYR A 298 -7.07 11.47 2.29
N PHE A 299 -7.64 10.48 1.59
CA PHE A 299 -7.47 9.06 1.94
C PHE A 299 -6.27 8.43 1.24
N THR A 300 -6.06 8.75 -0.05
CA THR A 300 -5.02 8.11 -0.87
C THR A 300 -3.62 8.66 -0.61
N GLU A 301 -3.48 9.81 0.06
CA GLU A 301 -2.20 10.42 0.39
C GLU A 301 -1.97 10.51 1.91
N ASP A 302 -2.86 11.17 2.65
CA ASP A 302 -2.60 11.47 4.08
C ASP A 302 -2.54 10.20 4.96
N PHE A 303 -3.26 9.13 4.60
CA PHE A 303 -3.16 7.85 5.33
C PHE A 303 -1.88 7.08 4.97
N PRO A 304 -1.68 6.60 3.72
CA PRO A 304 -0.54 5.73 3.40
C PRO A 304 0.81 6.45 3.39
N TYR A 305 0.85 7.74 3.05
CA TYR A 305 2.09 8.52 2.94
C TYR A 305 2.23 9.58 4.05
N GLY A 306 1.33 9.58 5.03
CA GLY A 306 1.39 10.46 6.20
C GLY A 306 1.24 9.65 7.49
N LEU A 307 0.01 9.40 7.91
CA LEU A 307 -0.33 8.76 9.19
C LEU A 307 0.34 7.39 9.35
N TYR A 308 0.42 6.60 8.27
CA TYR A 308 1.07 5.30 8.27
C TYR A 308 2.57 5.40 8.57
N ILE A 309 3.26 6.43 8.10
CA ILE A 309 4.70 6.62 8.38
C ILE A 309 4.90 6.86 9.88
N ILE A 310 4.04 7.69 10.48
CA ILE A 310 4.05 7.96 11.92
C ILE A 310 3.78 6.68 12.70
N GLN A 311 2.73 5.95 12.34
CA GLN A 311 2.35 4.67 12.96
C GLN A 311 3.47 3.62 12.84
N LYS A 312 4.08 3.49 11.67
CA LYS A 312 5.16 2.53 11.41
C LYS A 312 6.35 2.84 12.31
N LEU A 313 6.80 4.10 12.37
CA LEU A 313 7.90 4.51 13.24
C LEU A 313 7.56 4.30 14.72
N ALA A 314 6.34 4.63 15.15
CA ALA A 314 5.92 4.36 16.52
C ALA A 314 6.07 2.88 16.89
N ARG A 315 5.67 1.96 16.01
CA ARG A 315 5.84 0.51 16.21
C ARG A 315 7.30 0.08 16.24
N GLU A 316 8.13 0.61 15.32
CA GLU A 316 9.58 0.33 15.29
C GLU A 316 10.29 0.75 16.59
N TYR A 317 9.85 1.84 17.21
CA TYR A 317 10.38 2.34 18.47
C TYR A 317 9.58 1.87 19.70
N HIS A 318 8.67 0.91 19.53
CA HIS A 318 7.85 0.34 20.60
C HIS A 318 7.01 1.38 21.38
N ILE A 319 6.56 2.42 20.70
CA ILE A 319 5.68 3.46 21.23
C ILE A 319 4.21 3.06 20.99
N ASN A 320 3.42 3.05 22.06
CA ASN A 320 2.00 2.74 21.97
C ASN A 320 1.20 3.95 21.47
N THR A 321 0.46 3.76 20.37
CA THR A 321 -0.31 4.82 19.70
C THR A 321 -1.76 4.39 19.40
N PRO A 322 -2.55 3.98 20.41
CA PRO A 322 -3.87 3.39 20.21
C PRO A 322 -4.85 4.29 19.44
N ILE A 323 -4.71 5.62 19.54
CA ILE A 323 -5.61 6.55 18.87
C ILE A 323 -5.23 6.68 17.39
N ILE A 324 -3.94 6.83 17.08
CA ILE A 324 -3.44 6.77 15.70
C ILE A 324 -3.77 5.42 15.05
N ASP A 325 -3.57 4.31 15.78
CA ASP A 325 -3.90 2.96 15.31
C ASP A 325 -5.38 2.83 14.96
N LYS A 326 -6.27 3.35 15.83
CA LYS A 326 -7.72 3.38 15.60
C LYS A 326 -8.09 4.17 14.34
N VAL A 327 -7.55 5.38 14.19
CA VAL A 327 -7.87 6.26 13.04
C VAL A 327 -7.32 5.66 11.74
N MET A 328 -6.10 5.12 11.76
CA MET A 328 -5.49 4.47 10.61
C MET A 328 -6.27 3.22 10.17
N ALA A 329 -6.65 2.36 11.12
CA ALA A 329 -7.46 1.19 10.84
C ALA A 329 -8.84 1.57 10.26
N TRP A 330 -9.47 2.61 10.80
CA TRP A 330 -10.71 3.15 10.24
C TRP A 330 -10.53 3.63 8.81
N GLY A 331 -9.53 4.46 8.51
CA GLY A 331 -9.35 5.02 7.17
C GLY A 331 -9.08 3.97 6.10
N LEU A 332 -8.31 2.93 6.41
CA LEU A 332 -8.13 1.80 5.50
C LEU A 332 -9.44 1.03 5.29
N ARG A 333 -10.20 0.77 6.36
CA ARG A 333 -11.50 0.08 6.23
C ARG A 333 -12.49 0.87 5.40
N SER A 334 -12.61 2.17 5.67
CA SER A 334 -13.49 3.07 4.91
C SER A 334 -13.19 3.07 3.42
N ARG A 335 -11.92 2.93 3.04
CA ARG A 335 -11.52 2.88 1.63
C ARG A 335 -11.79 1.53 0.96
N PHE A 336 -11.60 0.42 1.67
CA PHE A 336 -11.57 -0.90 1.02
C PHE A 336 -12.71 -1.85 1.39
N ASN A 337 -13.07 -1.95 2.67
CA ASN A 337 -14.07 -2.92 3.16
C ASN A 337 -14.98 -2.31 4.23
N LEU A 338 -15.59 -1.17 3.93
CA LEU A 338 -16.59 -0.57 4.79
C LEU A 338 -17.71 -1.58 5.11
N GLU A 339 -18.26 -1.51 6.32
CA GLU A 339 -19.42 -2.31 6.70
C GLU A 339 -20.58 -2.18 5.70
N GLY A 340 -21.14 -3.31 5.30
CA GLY A 340 -22.17 -3.42 4.25
C GLY A 340 -21.64 -3.51 2.82
N SER A 341 -20.41 -3.05 2.55
CA SER A 341 -19.82 -3.08 1.21
C SER A 341 -19.75 -4.51 0.64
N LEU A 342 -19.67 -4.61 -0.69
CA LEU A 342 -19.60 -5.90 -1.38
C LEU A 342 -18.43 -6.77 -0.87
N LEU A 343 -17.23 -6.18 -0.76
CA LEU A 343 -16.05 -6.88 -0.25
C LEU A 343 -16.22 -7.31 1.22
N ARG A 344 -16.76 -6.42 2.07
CA ARG A 344 -16.96 -6.76 3.49
C ARG A 344 -17.97 -7.89 3.65
N ARG A 345 -19.07 -7.89 2.88
CA ARG A 345 -20.03 -9.01 2.87
C ARG A 345 -19.38 -10.32 2.40
N GLN A 346 -18.48 -10.26 1.42
CA GLN A 346 -17.72 -11.42 0.98
C GLN A 346 -16.80 -11.96 2.09
N GLN A 347 -16.02 -11.08 2.73
CA GLN A 347 -15.16 -11.40 3.87
C GLN A 347 -15.95 -12.07 5.00
N MET A 348 -17.15 -11.56 5.33
CA MET A 348 -17.98 -12.19 6.36
C MET A 348 -18.51 -13.58 5.93
N ARG A 349 -18.84 -13.79 4.65
CA ARG A 349 -19.17 -15.13 4.14
C ARG A 349 -17.98 -16.09 4.22
N MET A 350 -16.78 -15.65 3.88
CA MET A 350 -15.57 -16.48 4.01
C MET A 350 -15.29 -16.83 5.47
N LEU A 351 -15.55 -15.91 6.40
CA LEU A 351 -15.43 -16.18 7.84
C LEU A 351 -16.46 -17.23 8.29
N GLU A 352 -17.73 -17.13 7.86
CA GLU A 352 -18.75 -18.16 8.13
C GLU A 352 -18.31 -19.55 7.65
N ILE A 353 -17.73 -19.65 6.44
CA ILE A 353 -17.19 -20.90 5.89
C ILE A 353 -16.05 -21.41 6.80
N LEU A 354 -15.10 -20.54 7.15
CA LEU A 354 -13.95 -20.90 7.98
C LEU A 354 -14.36 -21.41 9.36
N LEU A 355 -15.35 -20.79 10.00
CA LEU A 355 -15.83 -21.20 11.32
C LEU A 355 -16.51 -22.59 11.30
N GLU A 356 -17.24 -22.93 10.23
CA GLU A 356 -17.77 -24.29 10.07
C GLU A 356 -16.65 -25.32 9.82
N VAL A 357 -15.64 -24.97 9.01
CA VAL A 357 -14.46 -25.83 8.80
C VAL A 357 -13.66 -26.00 10.08
N ASP A 358 -13.45 -24.94 10.86
CA ASP A 358 -12.77 -24.97 12.17
C ASP A 358 -13.48 -25.90 13.15
N LYS A 359 -14.81 -25.79 13.26
CA LYS A 359 -15.65 -26.66 14.09
C LYS A 359 -15.51 -28.13 13.72
N ILE A 360 -15.52 -28.45 12.42
CA ILE A 360 -15.31 -29.83 11.93
C ILE A 360 -13.88 -30.29 12.25
N CYS A 361 -12.87 -29.44 12.01
CA CYS A 361 -11.48 -29.76 12.31
C CYS A 361 -11.26 -30.07 13.80
N LYS A 362 -11.82 -29.24 14.70
CA LYS A 362 -11.79 -29.45 16.15
C LYS A 362 -12.43 -30.76 16.57
N LYS A 363 -13.62 -31.07 16.03
CA LYS A 363 -14.35 -32.33 16.32
C LYS A 363 -13.55 -33.57 15.93
N HIS A 364 -12.79 -33.51 14.83
CA HIS A 364 -12.03 -34.65 14.29
C HIS A 364 -10.54 -34.62 14.62
N HIS A 365 -10.08 -33.69 15.46
CA HIS A 365 -8.66 -33.52 15.77
C HIS A 365 -7.79 -33.39 14.50
N ILE A 366 -8.24 -32.56 13.56
CA ILE A 366 -7.53 -32.21 12.33
C ILE A 366 -6.89 -30.85 12.54
N ARG A 367 -5.59 -30.73 12.28
CA ARG A 367 -4.84 -29.49 12.46
C ARG A 367 -4.77 -28.72 11.15
N TYR A 368 -5.04 -27.43 11.23
CA TYR A 368 -4.86 -26.46 10.16
C TYR A 368 -4.27 -25.17 10.76
N TRP A 369 -3.82 -24.24 9.92
CA TRP A 369 -3.46 -22.90 10.33
C TRP A 369 -3.83 -21.87 9.26
N LEU A 370 -4.08 -20.63 9.67
CA LEU A 370 -4.21 -19.49 8.75
C LEU A 370 -2.89 -19.30 8.01
N SER A 371 -2.96 -18.96 6.72
CA SER A 371 -1.78 -18.84 5.86
C SER A 371 -1.83 -17.57 5.00
N SER A 372 -0.71 -17.27 4.33
CA SER A 372 -0.63 -16.22 3.30
C SER A 372 -1.25 -14.87 3.73
N GLY A 373 -2.11 -14.27 2.91
CA GLY A 373 -2.78 -12.99 3.20
C GLY A 373 -3.64 -13.04 4.45
N THR A 374 -4.31 -14.17 4.70
CA THR A 374 -5.13 -14.40 5.90
C THR A 374 -4.30 -14.35 7.18
N LEU A 375 -3.11 -14.95 7.19
CA LEU A 375 -2.19 -14.89 8.34
C LEU A 375 -1.61 -13.48 8.53
N ILE A 376 -1.28 -12.77 7.45
CA ILE A 376 -0.88 -11.36 7.53
C ILE A 376 -2.02 -10.52 8.13
N GLY A 377 -3.26 -10.78 7.71
CA GLY A 377 -4.46 -10.16 8.26
C GLY A 377 -4.57 -10.36 9.77
N ALA A 378 -4.50 -11.62 10.24
CA ALA A 378 -4.53 -11.93 11.66
C ALA A 378 -3.44 -11.18 12.44
N MET A 379 -2.20 -11.22 11.98
CA MET A 379 -1.05 -10.64 12.69
C MET A 379 -0.99 -9.10 12.63
N ARG A 380 -1.52 -8.48 11.58
CA ARG A 380 -1.38 -7.02 11.33
C ARG A 380 -2.67 -6.23 11.64
N HIS A 381 -3.82 -6.85 11.45
CA HIS A 381 -5.14 -6.20 11.49
C HIS A 381 -6.10 -6.86 12.48
N ASN A 382 -5.72 -7.96 13.13
CA ASN A 382 -6.61 -8.79 13.96
C ASN A 382 -7.87 -9.28 13.19
N GLY A 383 -7.77 -9.40 11.87
CA GLY A 383 -8.89 -9.67 10.97
C GLY A 383 -8.44 -9.67 9.52
N TYR A 384 -9.32 -9.34 8.57
CA TYR A 384 -8.88 -9.24 7.18
C TYR A 384 -7.90 -8.11 6.95
N ILE A 385 -6.99 -8.29 5.99
CA ILE A 385 -6.39 -7.14 5.33
C ILE A 385 -7.54 -6.39 4.63
N PRO A 386 -7.68 -5.07 4.77
CA PRO A 386 -8.89 -4.36 4.34
C PRO A 386 -9.31 -4.57 2.87
N TRP A 387 -8.35 -4.79 1.97
CA TRP A 387 -8.60 -5.00 0.55
C TRP A 387 -8.51 -6.46 0.09
N ASP A 388 -8.32 -7.41 1.01
CA ASP A 388 -8.12 -8.82 0.68
C ASP A 388 -9.47 -9.52 0.49
N ASP A 389 -9.59 -10.24 -0.63
CA ASP A 389 -10.80 -10.89 -1.09
C ASP A 389 -10.72 -12.42 -1.06
N ASP A 390 -9.61 -12.97 -0.57
CA ASP A 390 -9.38 -14.41 -0.43
C ASP A 390 -9.19 -14.84 1.03
N LEU A 391 -9.33 -16.14 1.28
CA LEU A 391 -9.05 -16.77 2.57
C LEU A 391 -8.37 -18.11 2.38
N ASP A 392 -7.15 -18.22 2.92
CA ASP A 392 -6.28 -19.38 2.76
C ASP A 392 -5.98 -20.06 4.09
N ILE A 393 -6.23 -21.36 4.15
CA ILE A 393 -5.71 -22.23 5.22
C ILE A 393 -4.75 -23.28 4.67
N GLU A 394 -3.72 -23.57 5.45
CA GLU A 394 -2.75 -24.63 5.18
C GLU A 394 -2.92 -25.76 6.21
N MET A 395 -2.58 -26.98 5.80
CA MET A 395 -2.53 -28.14 6.69
C MET A 395 -1.55 -29.19 6.16
N LEU A 396 -1.00 -30.03 7.04
CA LEU A 396 -0.17 -31.16 6.60
C LEU A 396 -1.01 -32.13 5.75
N ARG A 397 -0.40 -32.75 4.74
CA ARG A 397 -1.11 -33.65 3.81
C ARG A 397 -1.85 -34.79 4.51
N SER A 398 -1.33 -35.30 5.63
CA SER A 398 -2.03 -36.30 6.44
C SER A 398 -3.36 -35.80 6.99
N ASP A 399 -3.41 -34.54 7.43
CA ASP A 399 -4.60 -33.89 7.95
C ASP A 399 -5.55 -33.48 6.80
N TYR A 400 -5.00 -33.05 5.65
CA TYR A 400 -5.77 -32.78 4.43
C TYR A 400 -6.56 -34.00 3.94
N VAL A 401 -5.92 -35.17 3.83
CA VAL A 401 -6.60 -36.40 3.36
C VAL A 401 -7.75 -36.76 4.31
N ARG A 402 -7.54 -36.67 5.62
CA ARG A 402 -8.58 -36.91 6.62
C ARG A 402 -9.74 -35.92 6.48
N LEU A 403 -9.43 -34.65 6.25
CA LEU A 403 -10.45 -33.61 6.08
C LEU A 403 -11.32 -33.85 4.85
N MET A 404 -10.72 -34.24 3.71
CA MET A 404 -11.45 -34.54 2.47
C MET A 404 -12.46 -35.70 2.63
N GLU A 405 -12.21 -36.63 3.55
CA GLU A 405 -13.13 -37.74 3.86
C GLU A 405 -14.29 -37.34 4.78
N VAL A 406 -14.10 -36.31 5.59
CA VAL A 406 -15.06 -35.85 6.62
C VAL A 406 -15.99 -34.78 6.07
N LEU A 407 -15.46 -33.80 5.32
CA LEU A 407 -16.24 -32.65 4.83
C LEU A 407 -17.53 -33.05 4.09
N PRO A 408 -17.56 -34.03 3.16
CA PRO A 408 -18.79 -34.40 2.46
C PRO A 408 -19.91 -34.93 3.37
N LYS A 409 -19.57 -35.39 4.59
CA LYS A 409 -20.52 -35.97 5.56
C LYS A 409 -21.03 -34.96 6.57
N GLU A 410 -20.29 -33.87 6.79
CA GLU A 410 -20.55 -32.94 7.89
C GLU A 410 -20.79 -31.50 7.45
N LEU A 411 -20.45 -31.14 6.21
CA LEU A 411 -20.78 -29.82 5.69
C LEU A 411 -22.30 -29.62 5.65
N PRO A 412 -22.81 -28.46 6.10
CA PRO A 412 -24.21 -28.12 5.94
C PRO A 412 -24.56 -27.95 4.46
N ASN A 413 -25.84 -28.08 4.10
CA ASN A 413 -26.29 -28.09 2.69
C ASN A 413 -25.98 -26.80 1.91
N TRP A 414 -25.77 -25.68 2.61
CA TRP A 414 -25.38 -24.40 2.02
C TRP A 414 -23.87 -24.32 1.69
N LEU A 415 -23.08 -25.32 2.09
CA LEU A 415 -21.68 -25.48 1.72
C LEU A 415 -21.47 -26.68 0.79
N ALA A 416 -20.44 -26.58 -0.05
CA ALA A 416 -19.99 -27.67 -0.90
C ALA A 416 -18.47 -27.81 -0.86
N LEU A 417 -17.99 -29.05 -0.71
CA LEU A 417 -16.59 -29.36 -0.98
C LEU A 417 -16.38 -29.42 -2.50
N GLN A 418 -15.44 -28.63 -2.99
CA GLN A 418 -15.00 -28.65 -4.38
C GLN A 418 -13.55 -29.14 -4.47
N ASN A 419 -13.37 -30.30 -5.09
CA ASN A 419 -12.08 -30.88 -5.45
C ASN A 419 -12.24 -31.72 -6.73
N SER A 420 -11.20 -32.46 -7.14
CA SER A 420 -11.26 -33.28 -8.37
C SER A 420 -12.23 -34.46 -8.32
N ASP A 421 -12.64 -34.89 -7.12
CA ASP A 421 -13.57 -36.01 -6.94
C ASP A 421 -15.02 -35.53 -6.98
N THR A 422 -15.29 -34.33 -6.47
CA THR A 422 -16.64 -33.73 -6.48
C THR A 422 -16.93 -32.93 -7.76
N ASP A 423 -15.91 -32.37 -8.40
CA ASP A 423 -16.03 -31.61 -9.64
C ASP A 423 -14.99 -32.08 -10.68
N PRO A 424 -15.39 -32.88 -11.68
CA PRO A 424 -14.45 -33.39 -12.69
C PRO A 424 -13.81 -32.32 -13.59
N ASN A 425 -14.33 -31.08 -13.60
CA ASN A 425 -13.69 -29.94 -14.29
C ASN A 425 -12.73 -29.17 -13.40
N TYR A 426 -12.74 -29.41 -12.09
CA TYR A 426 -11.85 -28.77 -11.15
C TYR A 426 -10.46 -29.39 -11.26
N PHE A 427 -9.50 -28.59 -11.75
CA PHE A 427 -8.16 -29.06 -12.10
C PHE A 427 -7.05 -28.50 -11.20
N TYR A 428 -7.42 -27.96 -10.03
CA TYR A 428 -6.45 -27.63 -8.98
C TYR A 428 -6.12 -28.85 -8.11
N PHE A 429 -4.95 -28.80 -7.48
CA PHE A 429 -4.42 -29.86 -6.60
C PHE A 429 -4.59 -29.55 -5.10
N TYR A 430 -5.44 -28.58 -4.79
CA TYR A 430 -5.93 -28.22 -3.46
C TYR A 430 -7.46 -28.26 -3.47
N ALA A 431 -8.12 -28.03 -2.33
CA ALA A 431 -9.58 -28.05 -2.25
C ALA A 431 -10.14 -26.66 -1.94
N LYS A 432 -11.38 -26.42 -2.38
CA LYS A 432 -12.19 -25.27 -1.98
C LYS A 432 -13.40 -25.74 -1.17
N VAL A 433 -13.82 -24.94 -0.19
CA VAL A 433 -15.17 -25.04 0.39
C VAL A 433 -15.96 -23.83 -0.10
N ARG A 434 -17.07 -24.07 -0.79
CA ARG A 434 -17.85 -23.07 -1.54
C ARG A 434 -19.20 -22.83 -0.87
N ASP A 435 -19.60 -21.57 -0.76
CA ASP A 435 -20.92 -21.14 -0.30
C ASP A 435 -21.94 -21.15 -1.46
N ARG A 436 -23.01 -21.95 -1.32
CA ARG A 436 -24.07 -22.07 -2.33
C ARG A 436 -25.10 -20.95 -2.29
N ARG A 437 -25.00 -20.03 -1.32
CA ARG A 437 -25.85 -18.84 -1.21
C ARG A 437 -25.26 -17.63 -1.94
N SER A 438 -24.21 -17.85 -2.73
CA SER A 438 -23.55 -16.82 -3.51
C SER A 438 -23.11 -17.36 -4.86
N ARG A 439 -22.83 -16.44 -5.77
CA ARG A 439 -22.23 -16.72 -7.08
C ARG A 439 -21.09 -15.75 -7.33
N MET A 440 -19.90 -16.29 -7.55
CA MET A 440 -18.65 -15.60 -7.72
C MET A 440 -17.89 -16.17 -8.92
N LEU A 441 -17.48 -15.28 -9.83
CA LEU A 441 -16.60 -15.61 -10.94
C LEU A 441 -15.20 -15.05 -10.67
N GLU A 442 -14.18 -15.90 -10.80
CA GLU A 442 -12.77 -15.53 -10.65
C GLU A 442 -12.26 -14.76 -11.88
N GLN A 443 -11.39 -13.75 -11.69
CA GLN A 443 -10.84 -12.95 -12.80
C GLN A 443 -10.04 -13.78 -13.80
N ASN A 444 -9.40 -14.85 -13.35
CA ASN A 444 -8.60 -15.74 -14.19
C ASN A 444 -9.46 -16.56 -15.19
N GLY A 445 -10.79 -16.64 -14.96
CA GLY A 445 -11.74 -17.39 -15.77
C GLY A 445 -11.52 -18.91 -15.75
N TYR A 446 -10.85 -19.44 -14.72
CA TYR A 446 -10.54 -20.87 -14.62
C TYR A 446 -11.75 -21.70 -14.21
N ASP A 447 -12.66 -21.06 -13.50
CA ASP A 447 -13.92 -21.54 -12.94
C ASP A 447 -15.10 -21.61 -13.92
N ARG A 448 -14.90 -21.17 -15.17
CA ARG A 448 -15.97 -21.07 -16.18
C ARG A 448 -16.72 -22.38 -16.51
N LEU A 449 -16.12 -23.54 -16.22
CA LEU A 449 -16.77 -24.86 -16.36
C LEU A 449 -16.93 -25.61 -15.03
N TRP A 450 -16.60 -24.99 -13.91
CA TRP A 450 -16.74 -25.62 -12.61
C TRP A 450 -18.20 -25.65 -12.17
N GLN A 451 -18.56 -26.68 -11.40
CA GLN A 451 -19.92 -26.89 -10.92
C GLN A 451 -20.27 -25.92 -9.80
N GLU A 452 -19.40 -25.80 -8.80
CA GLU A 452 -19.56 -24.87 -7.70
C GLU A 452 -18.86 -23.54 -8.04
N GLN A 453 -19.61 -22.45 -8.01
CA GLN A 453 -19.15 -21.10 -8.36
C GLN A 453 -19.49 -20.11 -7.24
N GLY A 454 -19.50 -20.54 -5.97
CA GLY A 454 -19.77 -19.67 -4.82
C GLY A 454 -18.53 -18.93 -4.29
N ILE A 455 -18.73 -18.05 -3.32
CA ILE A 455 -17.65 -17.56 -2.43
C ILE A 455 -16.95 -18.78 -1.82
N TYR A 456 -15.63 -18.71 -1.61
CA TYR A 456 -14.86 -19.86 -1.13
C TYR A 456 -13.83 -19.51 -0.07
N ILE A 457 -13.35 -20.55 0.60
CA ILE A 457 -12.02 -20.56 1.22
C ILE A 457 -11.17 -21.64 0.55
N ASP A 458 -9.86 -21.43 0.52
CA ASP A 458 -8.87 -22.34 -0.03
C ASP A 458 -8.19 -23.19 1.05
N ILE A 459 -8.05 -24.49 0.78
CA ILE A 459 -7.43 -25.47 1.67
C ILE A 459 -6.22 -26.08 1.00
N PHE A 460 -5.04 -25.62 1.38
CA PHE A 460 -3.77 -26.06 0.80
C PHE A 460 -3.15 -27.23 1.58
N PRO A 461 -2.91 -28.38 0.92
CA PRO A 461 -2.10 -29.44 1.51
C PRO A 461 -0.61 -29.08 1.46
N MET A 462 0.07 -29.31 2.58
CA MET A 462 1.50 -29.11 2.74
C MET A 462 2.21 -30.47 2.86
N GLU A 463 3.27 -30.69 2.08
CA GLU A 463 4.07 -31.93 2.13
C GLU A 463 5.57 -31.67 1.98
N GLN A 464 6.35 -32.61 2.50
CA GLN A 464 7.81 -32.57 2.46
C GLN A 464 8.31 -33.23 1.17
N HIS A 465 8.97 -32.45 0.32
CA HIS A 465 9.63 -32.96 -0.88
C HIS A 465 10.74 -32.00 -1.36
N PRO A 466 11.70 -32.47 -2.19
CA PRO A 466 12.75 -31.61 -2.71
C PRO A 466 12.19 -30.50 -3.61
N ILE A 467 12.66 -29.26 -3.45
CA ILE A 467 12.21 -28.09 -4.22
C ILE A 467 12.33 -28.32 -5.75
N TRP A 468 13.38 -28.99 -6.21
CA TRP A 468 13.55 -29.29 -7.64
C TRP A 468 12.44 -30.21 -8.19
N LEU A 469 11.95 -31.13 -7.35
CA LEU A 469 10.86 -32.04 -7.69
C LEU A 469 9.53 -31.28 -7.68
N HIS A 470 9.33 -30.37 -6.72
CA HIS A 470 8.20 -29.43 -6.74
C HIS A 470 8.15 -28.68 -8.08
N LYS A 471 9.25 -28.01 -8.46
CA LYS A 471 9.37 -27.27 -9.72
C LYS A 471 9.10 -28.12 -10.95
N LEU A 472 9.40 -29.42 -10.91
CA LEU A 472 9.03 -30.35 -11.97
C LEU A 472 7.51 -30.54 -12.07
N THR A 473 6.82 -30.70 -10.93
CA THR A 473 5.35 -30.80 -10.91
C THR A 473 4.69 -29.51 -11.41
N GLU A 474 5.22 -28.34 -11.05
CA GLU A 474 4.73 -27.03 -11.52
C GLU A 474 4.76 -26.92 -13.04
N LYS A 475 5.80 -27.44 -13.72
CA LYS A 475 5.88 -27.40 -15.19
C LYS A 475 4.71 -28.12 -15.86
N THR A 476 4.29 -29.26 -15.31
CA THR A 476 3.17 -30.03 -15.86
C THR A 476 1.84 -29.29 -15.68
N VAL A 477 1.66 -28.62 -14.54
CA VAL A 477 0.45 -27.83 -14.25
C VAL A 477 0.44 -26.52 -15.03
N GLY A 478 1.58 -25.86 -15.17
CA GLY A 478 1.74 -24.69 -16.03
C GLY A 478 1.37 -24.98 -17.49
N HIS A 479 1.63 -26.22 -17.97
CA HIS A 479 1.16 -26.65 -19.29
C HIS A 479 -0.38 -26.76 -19.35
N MET A 480 -1.02 -27.29 -18.30
CA MET A 480 -2.50 -27.32 -18.20
C MET A 480 -3.08 -25.91 -18.23
N TYR A 481 -2.54 -24.98 -17.43
CA TYR A 481 -3.00 -23.58 -17.41
C TYR A 481 -2.79 -22.89 -18.75
N LYS A 482 -1.67 -23.16 -19.43
CA LYS A 482 -1.43 -22.64 -20.79
C LYS A 482 -2.49 -23.13 -21.78
N ILE A 483 -2.81 -24.43 -21.77
CA ILE A 483 -3.87 -24.99 -22.63
C ILE A 483 -5.21 -24.32 -22.31
N TRP A 484 -5.54 -24.20 -21.03
CA TRP A 484 -6.82 -23.65 -20.59
C TRP A 484 -6.99 -22.18 -20.96
N ARG A 485 -5.96 -21.36 -20.75
CA ARG A 485 -5.98 -19.92 -21.00
C ARG A 485 -5.96 -19.56 -22.48
N THR A 486 -5.33 -20.37 -23.33
CA THR A 486 -5.13 -20.05 -24.76
C THR A 486 -6.17 -20.67 -25.69
N SER A 487 -7.01 -21.57 -25.18
CA SER A 487 -8.01 -22.24 -26.02
C SER A 487 -9.24 -21.37 -26.27
N THR A 488 -9.70 -21.37 -27.51
CA THR A 488 -11.00 -20.81 -27.92
C THR A 488 -12.14 -21.83 -27.85
N ASN A 489 -11.83 -23.09 -27.54
CA ASN A 489 -12.81 -24.18 -27.42
C ASN A 489 -12.67 -24.88 -26.06
N ASP A 490 -13.53 -24.51 -25.12
CA ASP A 490 -13.49 -25.00 -23.75
C ASP A 490 -13.70 -26.51 -23.66
N LYS A 491 -14.62 -27.08 -24.45
CA LYS A 491 -14.88 -28.53 -24.46
C LYS A 491 -13.66 -29.35 -24.90
N LYS A 492 -12.83 -28.82 -25.81
CA LYS A 492 -11.59 -29.49 -26.24
C LYS A 492 -10.46 -29.28 -25.22
N ALA A 493 -10.33 -28.06 -24.69
CA ALA A 493 -9.32 -27.74 -23.69
C ALA A 493 -9.50 -28.56 -22.43
N ILE A 494 -10.72 -28.62 -21.88
CA ILE A 494 -10.97 -29.30 -20.61
C ILE A 494 -10.70 -30.79 -20.69
N ARG A 495 -10.98 -31.43 -21.84
CA ARG A 495 -10.62 -32.84 -22.08
C ARG A 495 -9.11 -33.06 -22.05
N SER A 496 -8.34 -32.14 -22.60
CA SER A 496 -6.88 -32.20 -22.62
C SER A 496 -6.29 -31.94 -21.22
N VAL A 497 -6.80 -30.91 -20.54
CA VAL A 497 -6.45 -30.57 -19.15
C VAL A 497 -6.76 -31.75 -18.22
N ARG A 498 -7.97 -32.32 -18.28
CA ARG A 498 -8.35 -33.51 -17.50
C ARG A 498 -7.45 -34.70 -17.75
N ARG A 499 -7.00 -34.91 -18.99
CA ARG A 499 -6.07 -36.02 -19.30
C ARG A 499 -4.74 -35.83 -18.58
N ILE A 500 -4.15 -34.64 -18.69
CA ILE A 500 -2.88 -34.31 -18.02
C ILE A 500 -3.05 -34.35 -16.51
N PHE A 501 -4.11 -33.76 -15.98
CA PHE A 501 -4.45 -33.79 -14.56
C PHE A 501 -4.55 -35.23 -14.03
N ASN A 502 -5.25 -36.11 -14.73
CA ASN A 502 -5.39 -37.51 -14.32
C ASN A 502 -4.05 -38.26 -14.37
N ILE A 503 -3.22 -38.03 -15.38
CA ILE A 503 -1.85 -38.60 -15.44
C ILE A 503 -1.03 -38.10 -14.24
N ASN A 504 -1.10 -36.80 -13.95
CA ASN A 504 -0.42 -36.19 -12.83
C ASN A 504 -0.89 -36.80 -11.50
N ASN A 505 -2.18 -36.77 -11.23
CA ASN A 505 -2.77 -37.18 -9.95
C ASN A 505 -2.67 -38.70 -9.70
N LYS A 506 -2.89 -39.52 -10.73
CA LYS A 506 -2.97 -41.00 -10.58
C LYS A 506 -1.67 -41.73 -10.86
N VAL A 507 -0.73 -41.13 -11.58
CA VAL A 507 0.52 -41.80 -12.00
C VAL A 507 1.74 -41.02 -11.52
N LEU A 508 1.96 -39.83 -12.06
CA LEU A 508 3.21 -39.08 -11.83
C LEU A 508 3.41 -38.74 -10.35
N PHE A 509 2.44 -38.09 -9.70
CA PHE A 509 2.60 -37.61 -8.32
C PHE A 509 2.69 -38.76 -7.31
N PRO A 510 1.92 -39.87 -7.42
CA PRO A 510 2.16 -41.06 -6.60
C PRO A 510 3.57 -41.64 -6.74
N ILE A 511 4.11 -41.72 -7.96
CA ILE A 511 5.49 -42.18 -8.21
C ILE A 511 6.49 -41.21 -7.58
N LEU A 512 6.32 -39.91 -7.79
CA LEU A 512 7.19 -38.88 -7.21
C LEU A 512 7.15 -38.90 -5.68
N ARG A 513 5.98 -39.12 -5.06
CA ARG A 513 5.87 -39.28 -3.60
C ARG A 513 6.59 -40.52 -3.09
N LEU A 514 6.61 -41.61 -3.86
CA LEU A 514 7.42 -42.79 -3.52
C LEU A 514 8.92 -42.45 -3.55
N ILE A 515 9.37 -41.67 -4.54
CA ILE A 515 10.76 -41.17 -4.60
C ILE A 515 11.08 -40.28 -3.39
N CYS A 516 10.16 -39.40 -2.97
CA CYS A 516 10.34 -38.54 -1.79
C CYS A 516 10.49 -39.33 -0.48
N LYS A 517 10.01 -40.58 -0.40
CA LYS A 517 10.26 -41.44 0.78
C LYS A 517 11.74 -41.87 0.88
N ILE A 518 12.46 -41.90 -0.23
CA ILE A 518 13.88 -42.25 -0.31
C ILE A 518 14.75 -40.98 -0.24
N LEU A 519 14.27 -39.88 -0.83
CA LEU A 519 14.93 -38.58 -0.87
C LEU A 519 14.03 -37.52 -0.22
N PRO A 520 13.95 -37.47 1.13
CA PRO A 520 13.10 -36.50 1.80
C PRO A 520 13.61 -35.08 1.56
N GLY A 521 12.68 -34.15 1.31
CA GLY A 521 12.98 -32.72 1.28
C GLY A 521 13.41 -32.24 2.66
N LYS A 522 14.20 -31.15 2.73
CA LYS A 522 14.58 -30.53 4.01
C LYS A 522 13.53 -29.54 4.54
N VAL A 523 12.54 -29.21 3.72
CA VAL A 523 11.53 -28.19 3.97
C VAL A 523 10.16 -28.71 3.59
N ILE A 524 9.13 -28.06 4.10
CA ILE A 524 7.75 -28.26 3.68
C ILE A 524 7.44 -27.24 2.59
N THR A 525 6.71 -27.64 1.57
CA THR A 525 6.13 -26.72 0.58
C THR A 525 4.66 -27.08 0.37
N SER A 526 3.98 -26.33 -0.48
CA SER A 526 2.67 -26.76 -0.97
C SER A 526 2.76 -28.14 -1.66
N GLY A 527 1.60 -28.80 -1.76
CA GLY A 527 1.44 -30.10 -2.38
C GLY A 527 1.86 -30.12 -3.85
N MET A 528 2.26 -31.30 -4.31
CA MET A 528 2.65 -31.50 -5.71
C MET A 528 1.57 -30.99 -6.67
N GLY A 529 1.99 -30.15 -7.63
CA GLY A 529 1.11 -29.52 -8.61
C GLY A 529 0.50 -28.19 -8.19
N ILE A 530 0.78 -27.69 -6.99
CA ILE A 530 0.40 -26.35 -6.55
C ILE A 530 1.54 -25.39 -6.87
N PRO A 531 1.32 -24.24 -7.52
CA PRO A 531 2.41 -23.39 -8.03
C PRO A 531 3.08 -22.51 -6.95
N PHE A 532 3.30 -23.05 -5.74
CA PHE A 532 3.85 -22.33 -4.59
C PHE A 532 4.95 -23.15 -3.89
N HIS A 533 6.18 -23.10 -4.42
CA HIS A 533 7.34 -23.81 -3.86
C HIS A 533 8.14 -23.05 -2.80
N ASN A 534 7.59 -21.95 -2.25
CA ASN A 534 8.22 -21.22 -1.16
C ASN A 534 8.40 -22.15 0.06
N PRO A 535 9.62 -22.28 0.60
CA PRO A 535 9.88 -23.18 1.72
C PRO A 535 9.15 -22.73 2.99
N ARG A 536 8.71 -23.71 3.78
CA ARG A 536 8.21 -23.57 5.15
C ARG A 536 9.02 -24.45 6.08
N TYR A 537 9.23 -23.99 7.31
CA TYR A 537 9.96 -24.72 8.33
C TYR A 537 9.01 -25.25 9.41
N ILE A 538 9.20 -26.52 9.77
CA ILE A 538 8.30 -27.23 10.69
C ILE A 538 8.33 -26.62 12.10
N ASP A 539 9.48 -26.12 12.52
CA ASP A 539 9.76 -25.50 13.81
C ASP A 539 9.19 -24.08 13.94
N GLU A 540 8.96 -23.39 12.81
CA GLU A 540 8.21 -22.13 12.80
C GLU A 540 6.69 -22.38 12.86
N ILE A 541 6.22 -23.50 12.32
CA ILE A 541 4.79 -23.84 12.30
C ILE A 541 4.35 -24.46 13.62
N PHE A 542 5.09 -25.45 14.13
CA PHE A 542 4.67 -26.27 15.26
C PHE A 542 5.49 -26.00 16.53
N PRO A 543 4.87 -26.04 17.72
CA PRO A 543 3.43 -26.26 17.95
C PRO A 543 2.59 -25.08 17.47
N LEU A 544 1.36 -25.34 17.01
CA LEU A 544 0.44 -24.27 16.63
C LEU A 544 0.07 -23.43 17.85
N THR A 545 -0.18 -22.14 17.64
CA THR A 545 -0.80 -21.23 18.62
C THR A 545 -2.11 -20.69 18.05
N THR A 546 -2.76 -19.76 18.75
CA THR A 546 -3.96 -19.08 18.25
C THR A 546 -3.77 -17.58 18.23
N HIS A 547 -4.37 -16.91 17.25
CA HIS A 547 -4.44 -15.44 17.18
C HIS A 547 -5.87 -14.98 16.91
N GLU A 548 -6.16 -13.72 17.25
CA GLU A 548 -7.43 -13.09 16.91
C GLU A 548 -7.54 -12.87 15.40
N PHE A 549 -8.69 -13.24 14.84
CA PHE A 549 -9.10 -12.95 13.47
C PHE A 549 -10.62 -12.71 13.46
N GLU A 550 -11.02 -11.46 13.21
CA GLU A 550 -12.44 -11.03 13.20
C GLU A 550 -13.18 -11.41 14.51
N GLY A 551 -12.50 -11.25 15.65
CA GLY A 551 -13.04 -11.58 16.98
C GLY A 551 -13.03 -13.06 17.37
N HIS A 552 -12.43 -13.94 16.55
CA HIS A 552 -12.31 -15.36 16.83
C HIS A 552 -10.85 -15.78 17.03
N GLN A 553 -10.59 -16.66 18.01
CA GLN A 553 -9.28 -17.28 18.20
C GLN A 553 -9.10 -18.45 17.24
N LEU A 554 -8.26 -18.26 16.22
CA LEU A 554 -8.04 -19.25 15.16
C LEU A 554 -6.57 -19.75 15.16
N PRO A 555 -6.32 -21.01 14.74
CA PRO A 555 -4.97 -21.56 14.70
C PRO A 555 -4.03 -20.82 13.74
N VAL A 556 -2.81 -20.52 14.21
CA VAL A 556 -1.73 -19.90 13.42
C VAL A 556 -0.40 -20.64 13.69
N PRO A 557 0.63 -20.49 12.83
CA PRO A 557 1.98 -20.96 13.11
C PRO A 557 2.49 -20.51 14.49
N GLY A 558 3.20 -21.38 15.21
CA GLY A 558 3.77 -21.09 16.54
C GLY A 558 4.67 -19.87 16.56
N ASN A 559 5.45 -19.66 15.49
CA ASN A 559 6.22 -18.44 15.25
C ASN A 559 5.76 -17.77 13.95
N ALA A 560 4.57 -17.18 13.99
CA ALA A 560 3.95 -16.51 12.84
C ALA A 560 4.79 -15.35 12.27
N ASP A 561 5.50 -14.57 13.11
CA ASP A 561 6.36 -13.47 12.62
C ASP A 561 7.53 -14.00 11.79
N ALA A 562 8.28 -15.01 12.28
CA ALA A 562 9.37 -15.61 11.51
C ALA A 562 8.87 -16.27 10.22
N HIS A 563 7.75 -16.99 10.32
CA HIS A 563 7.11 -17.63 9.18
C HIS A 563 6.76 -16.62 8.08
N LEU A 564 6.09 -15.52 8.44
CA LEU A 564 5.71 -14.47 7.48
C LEU A 564 6.94 -13.73 6.93
N ARG A 565 7.94 -13.43 7.76
CA ARG A 565 9.18 -12.79 7.31
C ARG A 565 9.95 -13.62 6.30
N HIS A 566 9.97 -14.94 6.47
CA HIS A 566 10.63 -15.83 5.52
C HIS A 566 9.97 -15.81 4.13
N ILE A 567 8.66 -15.60 4.08
CA ILE A 567 7.87 -15.69 2.84
C ILE A 567 7.75 -14.34 2.15
N PHE A 568 7.52 -13.29 2.94
CA PHE A 568 7.10 -11.97 2.45
C PHE A 568 8.09 -10.84 2.81
N GLY A 569 9.13 -11.11 3.61
CA GLY A 569 10.04 -10.08 4.11
C GLY A 569 9.38 -9.20 5.16
N ASP A 570 9.44 -7.88 5.01
CA ASP A 570 8.74 -6.95 5.91
C ASP A 570 7.23 -6.93 5.62
N TYR A 571 6.51 -7.98 6.03
CA TYR A 571 5.06 -8.11 5.80
C TYR A 571 4.22 -7.03 6.51
N MET A 572 4.82 -6.33 7.48
CA MET A 572 4.19 -5.19 8.16
C MET A 572 4.12 -3.97 7.24
N GLN A 573 4.99 -3.89 6.23
CA GLN A 573 4.93 -2.87 5.18
C GLN A 573 3.62 -3.02 4.37
N LEU A 574 2.88 -1.92 4.24
CA LEU A 574 1.74 -1.89 3.32
C LEU A 574 2.24 -2.00 1.86
N PRO A 575 1.54 -2.75 1.00
CA PRO A 575 1.83 -2.75 -0.43
C PRO A 575 1.46 -1.39 -1.04
N ASP A 576 1.84 -1.19 -2.31
CA ASP A 576 1.32 -0.08 -3.08
C ASP A 576 -0.21 -0.23 -3.26
N LEU A 577 -0.95 0.58 -2.51
CA LEU A 577 -2.41 0.55 -2.47
C LEU A 577 -3.07 0.94 -3.79
N ASN A 578 -2.32 1.46 -4.77
CA ASN A 578 -2.82 1.79 -6.10
C ASN A 578 -2.59 0.65 -7.12
N LYS A 579 -1.85 -0.40 -6.75
CA LYS A 579 -1.53 -1.56 -7.59
C LYS A 579 -2.17 -2.85 -7.07
N LEU A 580 -3.18 -2.74 -6.21
CA LEU A 580 -3.92 -3.88 -5.66
C LEU A 580 -4.67 -4.61 -6.77
N THR A 581 -4.64 -5.94 -6.73
CA THR A 581 -5.37 -6.81 -7.66
C THR A 581 -6.27 -7.72 -6.84
N LEU A 582 -7.55 -7.78 -7.21
CA LEU A 582 -8.54 -8.65 -6.59
C LEU A 582 -8.64 -9.97 -7.39
N HIS A 583 -8.94 -11.07 -6.70
CA HIS A 583 -9.21 -12.36 -7.32
C HIS A 583 -10.63 -12.43 -7.90
N VAL A 584 -11.58 -11.72 -7.30
CA VAL A 584 -12.97 -11.67 -7.74
C VAL A 584 -13.14 -10.82 -8.99
N GLY A 585 -13.84 -11.39 -9.98
CA GLY A 585 -14.29 -10.71 -11.19
C GLY A 585 -15.74 -10.23 -11.10
N LYS A 586 -16.66 -11.09 -10.67
CA LYS A 586 -18.08 -10.76 -10.45
C LYS A 586 -18.62 -11.49 -9.24
N LEU A 587 -19.38 -10.82 -8.37
CA LEU A 587 -20.00 -11.41 -7.19
C LEU A 587 -21.49 -11.04 -7.09
N GLU A 588 -22.30 -12.01 -6.70
CA GLU A 588 -23.73 -11.93 -6.47
C GLU A 588 -24.12 -12.77 -5.24
N PHE A 589 -25.01 -12.24 -4.39
CA PHE A 589 -25.57 -12.94 -3.24
C PHE A 589 -26.97 -13.43 -3.61
N LEU A 590 -27.33 -14.67 -3.26
CA LEU A 590 -28.54 -15.35 -3.75
C LEU A 590 -29.67 -15.47 -2.72
N ASP A 591 -29.48 -14.91 -1.51
CA ASP A 591 -30.37 -14.92 -0.33
C ASP A 591 -30.99 -16.28 0.09
#